data_AF-A0A969UEP5-F1
#
_entry.id   AF-A0A969UEP5-F1
#
_cell.length_a   1.000
_cell.length_b   1.000
_cell.length_c   1.000
_cell.angle_alpha   90.00
_cell.angle_beta   90.00
_cell.angle_gamma   90.00
#
_symmetry.space_group_name_H-M   'P 1'
#
loop_
_entity.id
_entity.type
_entity.pdbx_description
1 polymer ?
#
loop_
_entity_poly.entity_id
_entity_poly.type
_entity_poly.pdbx_seq_one_letter_code
_entity_poly.pdbx_strand_id
1 'polypeptide(L)' 'MSQLVVLNLAQGNLTEGCPTVIAQIWQADRPTAMQVLGRLPPAPKLDELYARW' A
#
# COMPACT_ATOMS: atom_id res chain seq x y z
N MET A 1 -19.81 -3.81 -9.66
CA MET A 1 -19.04 -2.58 -9.38
C MET A 1 -17.61 -2.99 -9.06
N SER A 2 -16.67 -2.79 -9.99
CA SER A 2 -15.25 -3.10 -9.79
C SER A 2 -14.50 -1.82 -9.46
N GLN A 3 -13.70 -1.86 -8.40
CA GLN A 3 -12.77 -0.79 -8.03
C GLN A 3 -11.35 -1.34 -8.17
N LEU A 4 -10.46 -0.56 -8.78
CA LEU A 4 -9.04 -0.89 -8.86
C LEU A 4 -8.30 -0.02 -7.85
N VAL A 5 -7.59 -0.67 -6.92
CA VAL A 5 -6.74 0.01 -5.95
C VAL A 5 -5.30 -0.31 -6.28
N VAL A 6 -4.52 0.71 -6.63
CA VAL A 6 -3.08 0.59 -6.87
C VAL A 6 -2.36 1.15 -5.65
N LEU A 7 -1.55 0.32 -5.00
CA LEU A 7 -0.72 0.71 -3.87
C LEU A 7 0.73 0.82 -4.34
N ASN A 8 1.29 2.03 -4.28
CA ASN A 8 2.71 2.26 -4.50
C ASN A 8 3.37 2.49 -3.13
N LEU A 9 4.22 1.55 -2.74
CA LEU A 9 4.95 1.58 -1.45
C LEU A 9 6.26 2.38 -1.53
N ALA A 10 6.59 2.94 -2.69
CA ALA A 10 7.80 3.70 -3.00
C ALA A 10 9.08 3.02 -2.46
N GLN A 11 9.57 3.49 -1.31
CA GLN A 11 10.75 2.97 -0.62
C GLN A 11 10.36 2.52 0.78
N GLY A 12 10.98 1.43 1.24
CA GLY A 12 10.76 0.88 2.55
C GLY A 12 10.90 -0.65 2.56
N ASN A 13 10.72 -1.22 3.74
CA ASN A 13 10.69 -2.66 3.97
C ASN A 13 9.87 -2.96 5.23
N LEU A 14 9.71 -4.24 5.57
CA LEU A 14 8.97 -4.63 6.77
C LEU A 14 9.64 -4.17 8.07
N THR A 15 10.96 -3.99 8.08
CA THR A 15 11.73 -3.58 9.28
C THR A 15 11.74 -2.07 9.53
N GLU A 16 11.72 -1.24 8.50
CA GLU A 16 11.79 0.22 8.56
C GLU A 16 10.45 0.89 8.26
N GLY A 17 9.46 0.10 7.80
CA GLY A 17 8.19 0.61 7.31
C GLY A 17 8.31 1.19 5.90
N CYS A 18 7.21 1.76 5.39
CA CYS A 18 7.19 2.51 4.14
C CYS A 18 6.81 3.97 4.46
N PRO A 19 7.79 4.89 4.56
CA PRO A 19 7.54 6.28 4.95
C PRO A 19 6.68 7.06 3.96
N THR A 20 6.58 6.61 2.70
CA THR A 20 5.70 7.20 1.70
C THR A 20 4.95 6.10 0.98
N VAL A 21 3.63 6.06 1.17
CA VAL A 21 2.71 5.17 0.47
C VAL A 21 1.71 6.01 -0.29
N ILE A 22 1.53 5.70 -1.57
CA ILE A 22 0.56 6.35 -2.43
C ILE A 22 -0.47 5.30 -2.82
N ALA A 23 -1.69 5.46 -2.33
CA ALA A 23 -2.83 4.66 -2.76
C ALA A 23 -3.61 5.41 -3.83
N GLN A 24 -3.79 4.80 -4.99
CA GLN A 24 -4.63 5.34 -6.07
C GLN A 24 -5.88 4.47 -6.20
N ILE A 25 -7.05 5.09 -6.03
CA ILE A 25 -8.34 4.44 -6.10
C ILE A 25 -9.01 4.84 -7.42
N TRP A 26 -9.19 3.86 -8.29
CA TRP A 26 -9.85 3.97 -9.58
C TRP A 26 -11.25 3.39 -9.48
N GLN A 27 -12.24 4.17 -9.89
CA GLN A 27 -13.64 3.77 -9.92
C GLN A 27 -14.11 3.81 -11.37
N ALA A 28 -14.88 2.82 -11.81
CA ALA A 28 -15.32 2.72 -13.21
C ALA A 28 -16.16 3.93 -13.68
N ASP A 29 -16.79 4.59 -12.71
CA ASP A 29 -17.68 5.74 -12.82
C ASP A 29 -16.97 7.08 -12.61
N ARG A 30 -15.67 7.10 -12.30
CA ARG A 30 -14.88 8.33 -12.16
C ARG A 30 -13.60 8.29 -12.99
N PRO A 31 -13.42 9.22 -13.95
CA PRO A 31 -12.23 9.25 -14.80
C PRO A 31 -10.96 9.64 -14.05
N THR A 32 -11.08 10.32 -12.91
CA THR A 32 -9.94 10.76 -12.10
C THR A 32 -9.74 9.81 -10.93
N ALA A 33 -8.54 9.24 -10.83
CA ALA A 33 -8.14 8.44 -9.69
C ALA A 33 -8.03 9.31 -8.43
N MET A 34 -8.63 8.85 -7.33
CA MET A 34 -8.41 9.47 -6.02
C MET A 34 -7.05 9.01 -5.49
N GLN A 35 -6.18 9.96 -5.12
CA GLN A 35 -4.89 9.65 -4.53
C GLN A 35 -4.91 9.93 -3.03
N VAL A 36 -4.39 8.99 -2.26
CA VAL A 36 -4.21 9.11 -0.81
C VAL A 36 -2.75 8.89 -0.50
N LEU A 37 -2.13 9.89 0.16
CA LEU A 37 -0.81 9.74 0.74
C LEU A 37 -0.92 9.22 2.17
N GLY A 38 -0.10 8.23 2.47
CA GLY A 38 -0.01 7.63 3.79
C GLY A 38 1.40 7.17 4.09
N ARG A 39 1.54 6.54 5.25
CA ARG A 39 2.78 5.89 5.68
C ARG A 39 2.39 4.55 6.27
N LEU A 40 3.18 3.52 6.00
CA LEU A 40 3.06 2.23 6.68
C LEU A 40 4.11 2.15 7.77
N PRO A 41 3.72 1.85 9.02
CA PRO A 41 4.68 1.67 10.09
C PRO A 41 5.53 0.39 9.85
N PRO A 42 6.72 0.30 10.46
CA PRO A 42 7.45 -0.94 10.58
C PRO A 42 6.57 -2.10 11.08
N ALA A 43 6.64 -3.23 10.40
CA ALA A 43 5.93 -4.45 10.76
C ALA A 43 6.85 -5.68 10.65
N PRO A 44 7.97 -5.74 11.40
CA PRO A 44 8.95 -6.83 11.28
C PRO A 44 8.36 -8.21 11.62
N LYS A 45 7.32 -8.25 12.47
CA LYS A 45 6.60 -9.49 12.84
C LYS A 45 5.86 -10.14 11.67
N LEU A 46 5.57 -9.41 10.59
CA LEU A 46 4.96 -10.00 9.40
C LEU A 46 5.91 -10.98 8.72
N ASP A 47 7.21 -10.69 8.72
CA ASP A 47 8.23 -11.58 8.16
C ASP A 47 8.28 -12.88 8.96
N GLU A 48 8.26 -12.81 10.29
CA GLU A 48 8.22 -13.98 11.17
C GLU A 48 6.94 -14.82 11.01
N LEU A 49 5.79 -14.18 10.83
CA LEU A 49 4.50 -14.87 10.66
C LEU A 49 4.38 -15.57 9.30
N TYR A 50 5.00 -15.02 8.25
CA TYR A 50 4.90 -15.52 6.88
C TYR A 50 6.16 -16.24 6.37
N ALA A 51 7.23 -16.34 7.16
CA ALA A 51 8.44 -17.13 6.87
C ALA A 51 8.20 -18.65 6.70
N ARG A 52 6.96 -19.12 6.89
CA ARG A 52 6.56 -20.53 6.81
C ARG A 52 5.81 -20.91 5.52
N TRP A 53 5.81 -20.06 4.50
CA TRP A 53 5.16 -20.32 3.22
C TRP A 53 6.13 -20.86 2.17
#